data_AF-A0A2E9KMU7-F1
#
_entry.id   AF-A0A2E9KMU7-F1
#
_cell.length_a   1.000
_cell.length_b   1.000
_cell.length_c   1.000
_cell.angle_alpha   90.00
_cell.angle_beta   90.00
_cell.angle_gamma   90.00
#
_symmetry.space_group_name_H-M   'P 1'
#
loop_
_entity.id
_entity.type
_entity.pdbx_description
1 polymer ?
#
loop_
_entity_poly.entity_id
_entity_poly.type
_entity_poly.pdbx_seq_one_letter_code
_entity_poly.pdbx_strand_id
1 'polypeptide(L)'
;MSERRKKEFLWRGYTLDQLLEMPLMPPEEDYEAISIASLMPSRAKRSIVRMYEGLNPESEKLLEKVRSSDGKKVIKTHCRGLYVLPEMVGKTIGVHNGREFVNVEIVPEMIGHSLGEFAITRKSVTHTGPGVGATRSSTHVALK
;
A
#
# COMPACT_ATOMS: atom_id res chain seq x y z
N MET A 1 -37.10 12.51 7.47
CA MET A 1 -35.67 12.44 7.80
C MET A 1 -34.93 12.05 6.52
N SER A 2 -34.13 12.94 5.95
CA SER A 2 -33.45 12.67 4.67
C SER A 2 -32.42 11.56 4.86
N GLU A 3 -32.56 10.43 4.16
CA GLU A 3 -31.53 9.41 4.10
C GLU A 3 -30.24 10.04 3.55
N ARG A 4 -29.14 9.91 4.28
CA ARG A 4 -27.81 10.28 3.78
C ARG A 4 -27.42 9.25 2.72
N ARG A 5 -27.59 9.60 1.44
CA ARG A 5 -27.09 8.81 0.31
C ARG A 5 -25.58 8.60 0.50
N LYS A 6 -25.11 7.34 0.50
CA LYS A 6 -23.67 7.05 0.55
C LYS A 6 -23.01 7.68 -0.67
N LYS A 7 -22.00 8.52 -0.46
CA LYS A 7 -21.18 9.03 -1.56
C LYS A 7 -20.41 7.86 -2.18
N GLU A 8 -20.51 7.72 -3.49
CA GLU A 8 -19.72 6.77 -4.24
C GLU A 8 -18.24 7.17 -4.13
N PHE A 9 -17.37 6.18 -3.95
CA PHE A 9 -15.93 6.42 -3.89
C PHE A 9 -15.42 6.70 -5.30
N LEU A 10 -14.75 7.83 -5.46
CA LEU A 10 -14.13 8.25 -6.72
C LEU A 10 -12.64 8.47 -6.48
N TRP A 11 -11.81 7.82 -7.29
CA TRP A 11 -10.36 8.07 -7.29
C TRP A 11 -9.97 8.70 -8.63
N ARG A 12 -9.45 9.93 -8.56
CA ARG A 12 -9.14 10.76 -9.75
C ARG A 12 -10.28 10.90 -10.76
N GLY A 13 -11.53 10.83 -10.28
CA GLY A 13 -12.74 10.93 -11.09
C GLY A 13 -13.32 9.61 -11.58
N TYR A 14 -12.69 8.47 -11.28
CA TYR A 14 -13.16 7.14 -11.69
C TYR A 14 -13.73 6.34 -10.52
N THR A 15 -14.73 5.51 -10.81
CA THR A 15 -15.25 4.53 -9.85
C THR A 15 -14.29 3.34 -9.71
N LEU A 16 -14.44 2.57 -8.63
CA LEU A 16 -13.60 1.38 -8.41
C LEU A 16 -13.78 0.34 -9.53
N ASP A 17 -15.01 0.13 -9.99
CA ASP A 17 -15.32 -0.85 -11.04
C ASP A 17 -14.66 -0.45 -12.37
N GLN A 18 -14.73 0.85 -12.72
CA GLN A 18 -14.02 1.39 -13.89
C GLN A 18 -12.50 1.19 -13.78
N LEU A 19 -11.93 1.39 -12.59
CA LEU A 19 -10.49 1.21 -12.37
C LEU A 19 -10.04 -0.26 -12.45
N LEU A 20 -10.94 -1.22 -12.17
CA LEU A 20 -10.65 -2.65 -12.30
C LEU A 20 -10.67 -3.11 -13.76
N GLU A 21 -11.47 -2.48 -14.61
CA GLU A 21 -11.55 -2.78 -16.04
C GLU A 21 -10.41 -2.16 -16.84
N MET A 22 -9.79 -1.08 -16.33
CA MET A 22 -8.70 -0.38 -17.01
C MET A 22 -7.42 -1.23 -17.10
N PRO A 23 -6.67 -1.15 -18.22
CA PRO A 23 -5.39 -1.81 -18.32
C PRO A 23 -4.35 -1.14 -17.41
N LEU A 24 -3.42 -1.96 -16.89
CA LEU A 24 -2.35 -1.49 -16.02
C LEU A 24 -1.40 -0.52 -16.75
N MET A 25 -1.11 -0.81 -18.02
CA MET A 25 -0.21 -0.04 -18.90
C MET A 25 -0.97 0.39 -20.16
N PRO A 26 -0.61 1.52 -20.80
CA PRO A 26 -1.18 1.86 -22.11
C PRO A 26 -0.89 0.74 -23.11
N PRO A 27 -1.84 0.40 -24.00
CA PRO A 27 -1.59 -0.47 -25.14
C PRO A 27 -0.44 0.06 -26.00
N GLU A 28 0.31 -0.82 -26.65
CA GLU A 28 1.44 -0.44 -27.51
C GLU A 28 1.02 0.43 -28.71
N GLU A 29 -0.24 0.30 -29.14
CA GLU A 29 -0.81 1.03 -30.27
C GLU A 29 -1.24 2.45 -29.87
N ASP A 30 -1.70 2.66 -28.62
CA ASP A 30 -2.30 3.90 -28.13
C ASP A 30 -1.68 4.37 -26.81
N TYR A 31 -0.55 5.08 -26.89
CA TYR A 31 0.16 5.64 -25.73
C TYR A 31 -0.62 6.68 -24.93
N GLU A 32 -1.64 7.28 -25.55
CA GLU A 32 -2.51 8.29 -24.91
C GLU A 32 -3.69 7.66 -24.16
N ALA A 33 -3.89 6.34 -24.29
CA ALA A 33 -4.98 5.65 -23.60
C ALA A 33 -4.88 5.80 -22.08
N ILE A 34 -6.03 6.03 -21.46
CA ILE A 34 -6.14 6.16 -20.02
C ILE A 34 -5.88 4.79 -19.39
N SER A 35 -4.78 4.71 -18.65
CA SER A 35 -4.32 3.51 -17.95
C SER A 35 -4.02 3.83 -16.49
N ILE A 36 -3.97 2.79 -15.66
CA ILE A 36 -3.64 2.94 -14.24
C ILE A 36 -2.28 3.62 -14.07
N ALA A 37 -1.26 3.21 -14.85
CA ALA A 37 0.06 3.83 -14.81
C ALA A 37 0.06 5.32 -15.15
N SER A 38 -0.80 5.76 -16.07
CA SER A 38 -0.92 7.18 -16.46
C SER A 38 -1.60 8.01 -15.36
N LEU A 39 -2.61 7.44 -14.70
CA LEU A 39 -3.30 8.09 -13.59
C LEU A 39 -2.44 8.18 -12.32
N MET A 40 -1.41 7.35 -12.17
CA MET A 40 -0.59 7.31 -10.95
C MET A 40 0.46 8.44 -10.86
N PRO A 41 0.89 8.85 -9.66
CA PRO A 41 2.01 9.78 -9.49
C PRO A 41 3.30 9.27 -10.14
N SER A 42 4.20 10.17 -10.58
CA SER A 42 5.39 9.82 -11.39
C SER A 42 6.27 8.73 -10.77
N ARG A 43 6.44 8.71 -9.43
CA ARG A 43 7.19 7.64 -8.74
C ARG A 43 6.51 6.28 -8.83
N ALA A 44 5.19 6.26 -8.68
CA ALA A 44 4.40 5.04 -8.81
C ALA A 44 4.38 4.55 -10.26
N LYS A 45 4.19 5.45 -11.23
CA LYS A 45 4.30 5.14 -12.67
C LYS A 45 5.64 4.46 -12.99
N ARG A 46 6.77 5.04 -12.56
CA ARG A 46 8.10 4.44 -12.76
C ARG A 46 8.22 3.06 -12.13
N SER A 47 7.64 2.85 -10.95
CA SER A 47 7.68 1.55 -10.27
C SER A 47 6.86 0.49 -11.01
N ILE A 48 5.67 0.86 -11.51
CA ILE A 48 4.79 -0.03 -12.28
C ILE A 48 5.46 -0.43 -13.60
N VAL A 49 6.02 0.54 -14.32
CA VAL A 49 6.76 0.29 -15.58
C VAL A 49 7.89 -0.71 -15.36
N ARG A 50 8.73 -0.50 -14.33
CA ARG A 50 9.83 -1.43 -14.01
C ARG A 50 9.35 -2.82 -13.61
N MET A 51 8.19 -2.91 -12.96
CA MET A 51 7.59 -4.20 -12.61
C MET A 51 7.10 -4.93 -13.86
N TYR A 52 6.43 -4.22 -14.77
CA TYR A 52 5.88 -4.78 -16.01
C TYR A 52 6.98 -5.22 -17.00
N GLU A 53 8.07 -4.47 -17.06
CA GLU A 53 9.26 -4.80 -17.88
C GLU A 53 10.14 -5.92 -17.26
N GLY A 54 9.74 -6.52 -16.13
CA GLY A 54 10.48 -7.62 -15.50
C GLY A 54 11.74 -7.19 -14.73
N LEU A 55 11.98 -5.89 -14.56
CA LEU A 55 13.12 -5.35 -13.80
C LEU A 55 12.96 -5.52 -12.29
N ASN A 56 11.77 -5.94 -11.81
CA ASN A 56 11.50 -6.21 -10.40
C ASN A 56 10.68 -7.50 -10.20
N PRO A 57 11.36 -8.67 -10.18
CA PRO A 57 10.69 -9.97 -10.14
C PRO A 57 9.99 -10.26 -8.82
N GLU A 58 10.37 -9.59 -7.73
CA GLU A 58 9.72 -9.79 -6.43
C GLU A 58 8.31 -9.16 -6.40
N SER A 59 8.17 -8.00 -7.04
CA SER A 59 6.89 -7.28 -7.12
C SER A 59 5.90 -7.96 -8.05
N GLU A 60 6.39 -8.51 -9.16
CA GLU A 60 5.60 -9.32 -10.08
C GLU A 60 5.04 -10.57 -9.39
N LYS A 61 5.89 -11.34 -8.69
CA LYS A 61 5.47 -12.51 -7.90
C LYS A 61 4.44 -12.17 -6.84
N LEU A 62 4.51 -10.97 -6.25
CA LEU A 62 3.51 -10.52 -5.29
C LEU A 62 2.16 -10.27 -5.97
N LEU A 63 2.16 -9.63 -7.14
CA LEU A 63 0.96 -9.39 -7.92
C LEU A 63 0.29 -10.70 -8.36
N GLU A 64 1.07 -11.69 -8.81
CA GLU A 64 0.56 -13.03 -9.13
C GLU A 64 -0.09 -13.71 -7.92
N LYS A 65 0.55 -13.66 -6.75
CA LYS A 65 -0.02 -14.18 -5.49
C LYS A 65 -1.31 -13.47 -5.11
N VAL A 66 -1.37 -12.16 -5.34
CA VAL A 66 -2.58 -11.35 -5.14
C VAL A 66 -3.70 -11.79 -6.07
N ARG A 67 -3.40 -12.07 -7.36
CA ARG A 67 -4.39 -12.54 -8.33
C ARG A 67 -4.89 -13.95 -8.04
N SER A 68 -3.99 -14.83 -7.59
CA SER A 68 -4.31 -16.22 -7.23
C SER A 68 -5.04 -16.38 -5.89
N SER A 69 -5.13 -15.33 -5.06
CA SER A 69 -5.72 -15.42 -3.73
C SER A 69 -7.21 -15.10 -3.75
N ASP A 70 -8.03 -15.99 -3.20
CA ASP A 70 -9.49 -15.84 -3.05
C ASP A 70 -9.92 -14.84 -1.96
N GLY A 71 -9.04 -13.90 -1.57
CA GLY A 71 -9.31 -12.84 -0.58
C GLY A 71 -9.36 -13.28 0.89
N LYS A 72 -9.52 -14.58 1.18
CA LYS A 72 -9.64 -15.10 2.56
C LYS A 72 -8.31 -15.26 3.29
N LYS A 73 -7.21 -15.39 2.57
CA LYS A 73 -5.88 -15.66 3.15
C LYS A 73 -5.03 -14.39 3.17
N VAL A 74 -4.36 -14.16 4.29
CA VAL A 74 -3.38 -13.07 4.45
C VAL A 74 -2.17 -13.35 3.55
N ILE A 75 -1.90 -12.44 2.62
CA ILE A 75 -0.76 -12.53 1.71
C ILE A 75 0.44 -11.88 2.38
N LYS A 76 1.43 -12.68 2.78
CA LYS A 76 2.66 -12.15 3.40
C LYS A 76 3.64 -11.66 2.34
N THR A 77 4.22 -10.49 2.58
CA THR A 77 5.19 -9.87 1.67
C THR A 77 6.31 -9.14 2.42
N HIS A 78 7.51 -9.21 1.84
CA HIS A 78 8.66 -8.37 2.18
C HIS A 78 8.77 -7.14 1.25
N CYS A 79 8.04 -7.15 0.13
CA CYS A 79 8.08 -6.07 -0.86
C CYS A 79 7.31 -4.86 -0.33
N ARG A 80 8.04 -3.92 0.29
CA ARG A 80 7.47 -2.67 0.81
C ARG A 80 7.35 -1.56 -0.24
N GLY A 81 8.08 -1.66 -1.35
CA GLY A 81 8.15 -0.62 -2.38
C GLY A 81 7.04 -0.68 -3.43
N LEU A 82 6.20 -1.72 -3.42
CA LEU A 82 5.08 -1.83 -4.35
C LEU A 82 3.97 -0.84 -3.96
N TYR A 83 3.34 -0.24 -4.97
CA TYR A 83 2.19 0.63 -4.81
C TYR A 83 0.89 -0.18 -4.85
N VAL A 84 -0.10 0.26 -4.07
CA VAL A 84 -1.43 -0.36 -4.04
C VAL A 84 -2.11 -0.13 -5.38
N LEU A 85 -2.44 -1.24 -6.05
CA LEU A 85 -3.22 -1.26 -7.29
C LEU A 85 -4.71 -1.52 -7.00
N PRO A 86 -5.62 -1.11 -7.89
CA PRO A 86 -7.06 -1.38 -7.76
C PRO A 86 -7.40 -2.87 -7.54
N GLU A 87 -6.68 -3.79 -8.20
CA GLU A 87 -6.83 -5.25 -8.04
C GLU A 87 -6.53 -5.79 -6.62
N MET A 88 -5.89 -4.98 -5.79
CA MET A 88 -5.52 -5.34 -4.41
C MET A 88 -6.59 -4.97 -3.39
N VAL A 89 -7.56 -4.15 -3.77
CA VAL A 89 -8.61 -3.66 -2.89
C VAL A 89 -9.44 -4.83 -2.35
N GLY A 90 -9.73 -4.83 -1.04
CA GLY A 90 -10.46 -5.90 -0.36
C GLY A 90 -9.61 -7.12 0.01
N LYS A 91 -8.30 -7.13 -0.30
CA LYS A 91 -7.37 -8.18 0.13
C LYS A 91 -6.61 -7.74 1.37
N THR A 92 -6.27 -8.71 2.22
CA THR A 92 -5.41 -8.47 3.38
C THR A 92 -3.96 -8.83 3.07
N ILE A 93 -3.06 -7.85 3.16
CA ILE A 93 -1.63 -8.03 2.93
C ILE A 93 -0.88 -7.89 4.25
N GLY A 94 -0.08 -8.90 4.59
CA GLY A 94 0.88 -8.85 5.69
C GLY A 94 2.20 -8.25 5.23
N VAL A 95 2.45 -6.98 5.55
CA VAL A 95 3.68 -6.26 5.16
C VAL A 95 4.73 -6.41 6.26
N HIS A 96 5.93 -6.87 5.90
CA HIS A 96 7.02 -7.02 6.86
C HIS A 96 7.57 -5.65 7.34
N ASN A 97 7.65 -5.44 8.65
CA ASN A 97 8.21 -4.23 9.25
C ASN A 97 9.66 -4.35 9.72
N GLY A 98 10.31 -5.50 9.48
CA GLY A 98 11.66 -5.82 9.95
C GLY A 98 11.68 -6.73 11.19
N ARG A 99 10.52 -6.94 11.84
CA ARG A 99 10.37 -7.83 13.00
C ARG A 99 9.17 -8.76 12.84
N GLU A 100 8.01 -8.18 12.52
CA GLU A 100 6.73 -8.87 12.41
C GLU A 100 6.05 -8.52 11.07
N PHE A 101 5.01 -9.27 10.70
CA PHE A 101 4.16 -8.94 9.56
C PHE A 101 2.95 -8.18 10.07
N VAL A 102 2.80 -6.93 9.62
CA VAL A 102 1.64 -6.09 9.93
C VAL A 102 0.57 -6.40 8.90
N ASN A 103 -0.57 -6.92 9.36
CA ASN A 103 -1.71 -7.21 8.50
C ASN A 103 -2.45 -5.90 8.18
N VAL A 104 -2.53 -5.57 6.90
CA VAL A 104 -3.20 -4.39 6.38
C VAL A 104 -4.31 -4.85 5.45
N GLU A 105 -5.55 -4.53 5.80
CA GLU A 105 -6.68 -4.68 4.90
C GLU A 105 -6.75 -3.48 3.95
N ILE A 106 -6.75 -3.74 2.65
CA ILE A 106 -6.62 -2.68 1.65
C ILE A 106 -7.99 -2.07 1.36
N VAL A 107 -8.13 -0.79 1.73
CA VAL A 107 -9.30 0.05 1.47
C VAL A 107 -9.10 0.81 0.15
N PRO A 108 -10.16 1.13 -0.62
CA PRO A 108 -10.02 1.89 -1.88
C PRO A 108 -9.27 3.22 -1.75
N GLU A 109 -9.35 3.87 -0.59
CA GLU A 109 -8.64 5.14 -0.29
C GLU A 109 -7.11 5.00 -0.32
N MET A 110 -6.59 3.77 -0.23
CA MET A 110 -5.15 3.48 -0.22
C MET A 110 -4.54 3.36 -1.62
N ILE A 111 -5.36 3.41 -2.69
CA ILE A 111 -4.87 3.35 -4.08
C ILE A 111 -3.92 4.53 -4.33
N GLY A 112 -2.73 4.23 -4.84
CA GLY A 112 -1.70 5.25 -5.07
C GLY A 112 -0.59 5.34 -4.02
N HIS A 113 -0.80 4.74 -2.85
CA HIS A 113 0.18 4.72 -1.77
C HIS A 113 1.08 3.49 -1.84
N SER A 114 2.27 3.58 -1.26
CA SER A 114 3.18 2.43 -1.15
C SER A 114 2.81 1.53 0.04
N LEU A 115 2.93 0.21 -0.12
CA LEU A 115 2.66 -0.76 0.97
C LEU A 115 3.51 -0.48 2.22
N GLY A 116 4.72 0.04 2.05
CA GLY A 116 5.61 0.40 3.15
C GLY A 116 5.11 1.55 4.02
N GLU A 117 4.19 2.40 3.53
CA GLU A 117 3.62 3.52 4.31
C GLU A 117 2.72 3.01 5.44
N PHE A 118 2.06 1.86 5.23
CA PHE A 118 1.14 1.27 6.20
C PHE A 118 1.84 0.41 7.26
N ALA A 119 3.13 0.11 7.08
CA ALA A 119 3.90 -0.73 8.00
C ALA A 119 5.11 0.03 8.56
N ILE A 120 4.91 0.69 9.71
CA ILE A 120 5.96 1.46 10.38
C ILE A 120 7.10 0.54 10.85
N THR A 121 8.34 0.89 10.49
CA THR A 121 9.56 0.11 10.83
C THR A 121 10.13 0.43 12.20
N ARG A 122 9.81 1.60 12.76
CA ARG A 122 10.32 2.10 14.03
C ARG A 122 9.18 2.41 14.98
N LYS A 123 9.38 2.15 16.27
CA LYS A 123 8.43 2.59 17.29
C LYS A 123 8.54 4.11 17.45
N SER A 124 7.40 4.79 17.61
CA SER A 124 7.40 6.19 18.01
C SER A 124 8.00 6.31 19.41
N VAL A 125 8.98 7.20 19.56
CA VAL A 125 9.59 7.49 20.86
C VAL A 125 8.84 8.67 21.45
N THR A 126 8.22 8.46 22.61
CA THR A 126 7.65 9.54 23.41
C THR A 126 8.65 9.90 24.49
N HIS A 127 9.15 11.14 24.45
CA HIS A 127 9.97 11.69 25.52
C HIS A 127 9.05 12.08 26.67
N THR A 128 8.94 11.20 27.66
CA THR A 128 8.30 11.49 28.94
C THR A 128 9.38 11.99 29.92
N GLY A 129 8.97 12.40 31.13
CA GLY A 129 9.87 12.95 32.15
C GLY A 129 11.10 12.07 32.46
N PRO A 130 12.15 12.64 33.05
CA PRO A 130 13.38 11.92 33.36
C PRO A 130 13.07 10.64 34.14
N GLY A 131 13.57 9.50 33.66
CA GLY A 131 13.38 8.19 34.30
C GLY A 131 12.09 7.44 33.97
N VAL A 132 11.11 8.06 33.29
CA VAL A 132 9.87 7.38 32.87
C VAL A 132 9.80 7.46 31.35
N GLY A 133 10.30 6.47 30.61
CA GLY A 133 10.25 6.46 29.14
C GLY A 133 11.51 5.96 28.42
N ALA A 134 11.53 6.10 27.09
CA ALA A 134 11.89 5.07 26.10
C ALA A 134 13.36 4.87 25.67
N THR A 135 14.38 5.29 26.43
CA THR A 135 15.76 4.85 26.13
C THR A 135 16.42 4.26 27.37
N ARG A 136 17.14 3.13 27.19
CA ARG A 136 18.05 2.58 28.23
C ARG A 136 19.13 3.59 28.68
N SER A 137 19.25 4.72 27.97
CA SER A 137 20.15 5.84 28.27
C SER A 137 19.48 7.00 29.00
N SER A 138 18.18 6.97 29.28
CA SER A 138 17.57 8.02 30.12
C SER A 138 18.05 7.82 31.55
N THR A 139 18.98 8.70 31.90
CA THR A 139 19.65 8.93 33.17
C THR A 139 18.86 8.41 34.38
N HIS A 140 19.54 7.58 35.18
CA HIS A 140 19.07 7.10 36.48
C HIS A 140 18.53 8.26 37.32
N VAL A 141 17.25 8.21 37.69
CA VAL A 141 16.69 9.09 38.71
C VAL A 141 16.89 8.40 40.04
N ALA A 142 17.81 8.93 40.84
CA ALA A 142 17.94 8.51 42.23
C ALA A 142 16.67 8.96 42.97
N LEU A 143 15.83 8.00 43.33
CA LEU A 143 14.74 8.24 44.27
C LEU A 143 15.38 8.56 45.62
N LYS A 144 15.05 9.73 46.16
CA LYS A 144 15.46 10.15 47.50
C LYS A 144 14.67 9.40 48.57
#